data_AF-A0A8H4TAZ3-F1
#
_entry.id   AF-A0A8H4TAZ3-F1
#
_cell.length_a   1.000
_cell.length_b   1.000
_cell.length_c   1.000
_cell.angle_alpha   90.00
_cell.angle_beta   90.00
_cell.angle_gamma   90.00
#
_symmetry.space_group_name_H-M   'P 1'
#
loop_
_entity.id
_entity.type
_entity.pdbx_description
1 polymer ?
#
loop_
_entity_poly.entity_id
_entity_poly.type
_entity_poly.pdbx_seq_one_letter_code
_entity_poly.pdbx_strand_id
1 'polypeptide(L)'
;MTVAPELFNPEHALQCISLADSVLLGPTGVATLDPSDLNYRPNYNNSEDSTDFATSKGRNYHQGPEWLWPRGFFLRALLHFDLLRRKTAHERTETFQQVTRRLKGCKVAIKESPWKGLTELTNKDGAYCADS
;
A
#
# COMPACT_ATOMS: atom_id res chain seq x y z
N MET A 1 14.17 0.23 3.35
CA MET A 1 13.98 -1.15 3.85
C MET A 1 14.27 -2.20 2.79
N THR A 2 13.65 -2.18 1.61
CA THR A 2 13.83 -3.23 0.59
C THR A 2 15.17 -3.23 -0.13
N VAL A 3 15.76 -2.05 -0.40
CA VAL A 3 16.97 -1.92 -1.24
C VAL A 3 18.27 -1.98 -0.44
N ALA A 4 18.26 -1.46 0.79
CA ALA A 4 19.41 -1.46 1.71
C ALA A 4 18.93 -1.86 3.12
N PRO A 5 18.57 -3.14 3.36
CA PRO A 5 18.03 -3.59 4.64
C PRO A 5 19.02 -3.49 5.81
N GLU A 6 20.32 -3.51 5.53
CA GLU A 6 21.42 -3.40 6.50
C GLU A 6 21.46 -2.07 7.26
N LEU A 7 20.79 -1.04 6.75
CA LEU A 7 20.65 0.26 7.43
C LEU A 7 19.64 0.23 8.59
N PHE A 8 18.89 -0.86 8.75
CA PHE A 8 17.78 -0.94 9.69
C PHE A 8 18.06 -1.94 10.81
N ASN A 9 17.75 -1.53 12.04
CA ASN A 9 17.56 -2.50 13.12
C ASN A 9 16.33 -3.38 12.81
N PRO A 10 16.43 -4.73 12.81
CA PRO A 10 15.33 -5.59 12.43
C PRO A 10 14.06 -5.44 13.28
N GLU A 11 14.20 -5.20 14.58
CA GLU A 11 13.08 -5.01 15.51
C GLU A 11 12.29 -3.74 15.15
N HIS A 12 13.01 -2.62 14.99
CA HIS A 12 12.41 -1.34 14.61
C HIS A 12 11.76 -1.41 13.22
N ALA A 13 12.42 -2.09 12.26
CA ALA A 13 11.88 -2.28 10.93
C ALA A 13 10.54 -3.03 10.97
N LEU A 14 10.46 -4.13 11.73
CA LEU A 14 9.22 -4.90 11.87
C LEU A 14 8.10 -4.09 12.53
N GLN A 15 8.41 -3.29 13.55
CA GLN A 15 7.43 -2.41 14.19
C GLN A 15 6.88 -1.38 13.20
N CYS A 16 7.74 -0.71 12.45
CA CYS A 16 7.31 0.26 11.44
C CYS A 16 6.51 -0.40 10.29
N ILE A 17 6.92 -1.59 9.83
CA ILE A 17 6.19 -2.35 8.81
C ILE A 17 4.81 -2.74 9.34
N SER A 18 4.71 -3.18 10.61
CA SER A 18 3.42 -3.51 11.23
C SER A 18 2.49 -2.29 11.33
N LEU A 19 3.04 -1.11 11.61
CA LEU A 19 2.26 0.13 11.63
C LEU A 19 1.79 0.51 10.22
N ALA A 20 2.67 0.43 9.22
CA ALA A 20 2.30 0.65 7.83
C ALA A 20 1.21 -0.34 7.35
N ASP A 21 1.27 -1.59 7.79
CA ASP A 21 0.25 -2.61 7.52
C ASP A 21 -1.12 -2.23 8.09
N SER A 22 -1.16 -1.69 9.31
CA SER A 22 -2.43 -1.36 9.97
C SER A 22 -3.00 0.01 9.60
N VAL A 23 -2.15 0.95 9.19
CA VAL A 23 -2.55 2.35 8.95
C VAL A 23 -2.64 2.69 7.47
N LEU A 24 -1.70 2.21 6.65
CA LEU A 24 -1.56 2.66 5.26
C LEU A 24 -2.00 1.62 4.23
N LEU A 25 -2.08 0.34 4.60
CA LEU A 25 -2.32 -0.72 3.63
C LEU A 25 -3.82 -0.84 3.29
N GLY A 26 -4.21 -0.39 2.09
CA GLY A 26 -5.56 -0.57 1.57
C GLY A 26 -5.82 -2.00 1.06
N PRO A 27 -6.92 -2.24 0.32
CA PRO A 27 -7.20 -3.56 -0.27
C PRO A 27 -6.19 -3.96 -1.36
N THR A 28 -5.76 -2.99 -2.18
CA THR A 28 -4.86 -3.18 -3.32
C THR A 28 -3.70 -2.21 -3.30
N GLY A 29 -3.93 -0.94 -2.94
CA GLY A 29 -2.89 0.08 -2.88
C GLY A 29 -2.35 0.31 -1.47
N VAL A 30 -1.47 1.30 -1.35
CA VAL A 30 -0.95 1.83 -0.09
C VAL A 30 -1.32 3.31 -0.07
N ALA A 31 -2.05 3.74 0.96
CA ALA A 31 -2.38 5.14 1.19
C ALA A 31 -1.09 5.96 1.21
N THR A 32 -1.08 7.04 0.44
CA THR A 32 0.10 7.90 0.28
C THR A 32 0.37 8.81 1.47
N LEU A 33 -0.62 8.97 2.36
CA LEU A 33 -0.53 9.75 3.59
C LEU A 33 -1.31 9.04 4.70
N ASP A 34 -0.87 9.23 5.94
CA ASP A 34 -1.57 8.76 7.13
C ASP A 34 -3.01 9.33 7.18
N PRO A 35 -4.06 8.50 7.34
CA PRO A 35 -5.44 8.97 7.43
C PRO A 35 -5.74 9.96 8.57
N SER A 36 -4.88 10.04 9.58
CA SER A 36 -5.00 11.00 10.69
C SER A 36 -4.45 12.39 10.37
N ASP A 37 -3.71 12.56 9.27
CA ASP A 37 -3.19 13.87 8.86
C ASP A 37 -4.33 14.80 8.42
N LEU A 38 -4.25 16.08 8.80
CA LEU A 38 -5.23 17.11 8.44
C LEU A 38 -5.38 17.30 6.93
N ASN A 39 -4.36 16.93 6.14
CA ASN A 39 -4.33 17.04 4.69
C ASN A 39 -4.71 15.73 3.98
N TYR A 40 -5.13 14.69 4.70
CA TYR A 40 -5.57 13.43 4.09
C TYR A 40 -6.86 13.64 3.27
N ARG A 41 -6.72 13.57 1.94
CA ARG A 41 -7.79 13.74 0.94
C ARG A 41 -7.72 12.58 -0.07
N PRO A 42 -8.30 11.42 0.25
CA PRO A 42 -7.99 10.16 -0.44
C PRO A 42 -8.72 9.91 -1.78
N ASN A 43 -9.58 10.84 -2.20
CA ASN A 43 -10.37 10.69 -3.42
C ASN A 43 -9.84 11.65 -4.49
N TYR A 44 -9.07 11.12 -5.42
CA TYR A 44 -8.50 11.86 -6.54
C TYR A 44 -9.55 12.10 -7.63
N ASN A 45 -9.64 13.36 -8.07
CA ASN A 45 -10.40 13.79 -9.22
C ASN A 45 -9.57 14.84 -9.97
N ASN A 46 -8.98 14.45 -11.09
CA ASN A 46 -8.07 15.33 -11.84
C ASN A 46 -8.83 16.52 -12.48
N SER A 47 -10.09 16.30 -12.82
CA SER A 47 -10.93 17.28 -13.52
C SER A 47 -11.57 18.31 -12.58
N GLU A 48 -11.40 18.18 -11.26
CA GLU A 48 -12.01 19.06 -10.27
C GLU A 48 -11.66 20.52 -10.53
N ASP A 49 -12.67 21.37 -10.70
CA ASP A 49 -12.55 22.81 -10.92
C ASP A 49 -13.22 23.59 -9.78
N SER A 50 -12.70 23.38 -8.57
CA SER A 50 -13.19 24.00 -7.34
C SER A 50 -12.22 25.07 -6.82
N THR A 51 -12.64 25.78 -5.77
CA THR A 51 -11.77 26.67 -4.99
C THR A 51 -11.07 25.96 -3.83
N ASP A 52 -11.25 24.64 -3.68
CA ASP A 52 -10.58 23.87 -2.63
C ASP A 52 -9.11 23.68 -2.98
N PHE A 53 -8.25 24.33 -2.20
CA PHE A 53 -6.81 24.26 -2.36
C PHE A 53 -6.26 22.83 -2.26
N ALA A 54 -6.88 21.96 -1.46
CA ALA A 54 -6.35 20.62 -1.20
C ALA A 54 -6.59 19.65 -2.37
N THR A 55 -7.65 19.85 -3.16
CA THR A 55 -8.14 18.87 -4.14
C THR A 55 -8.22 19.40 -5.56
N SER A 56 -8.46 20.70 -5.76
CA SER A 56 -8.65 21.30 -7.09
C SER A 56 -7.51 20.94 -8.04
N LYS A 57 -7.88 20.57 -9.28
CA LYS A 57 -6.99 20.06 -10.33
C LYS A 57 -6.10 18.89 -9.88
N GLY A 58 -6.64 18.03 -9.02
CA GLY A 58 -5.97 16.80 -8.61
C GLY A 58 -4.80 16.99 -7.65
N ARG A 59 -4.72 18.13 -6.93
CA ARG A 59 -3.60 18.42 -6.03
C ARG A 59 -3.38 17.35 -4.95
N ASN A 60 -4.40 16.56 -4.64
CA ASN A 60 -4.36 15.46 -3.69
C ASN A 60 -3.84 14.12 -4.24
N TYR A 61 -3.32 14.05 -5.48
CA TYR A 61 -2.83 12.81 -6.14
C TYR A 61 -1.90 11.95 -5.26
N HIS A 62 -1.15 12.57 -4.35
CA HIS A 62 -0.25 11.92 -3.39
C HIS A 62 -0.56 12.24 -1.92
N GLN A 63 -1.82 12.57 -1.58
CA GLN A 63 -2.23 12.96 -0.22
C GLN A 63 -3.37 12.07 0.31
N GLY A 64 -3.27 10.77 0.09
CA GLY A 64 -4.26 9.80 0.56
C GLY A 64 -4.65 8.72 -0.46
N PRO A 65 -4.75 9.01 -1.78
CA PRO A 65 -5.01 7.97 -2.77
C PRO A 65 -4.04 6.81 -2.61
N GLU A 66 -4.53 5.61 -2.87
CA GLU A 66 -3.84 4.37 -2.58
C GLU A 66 -3.09 3.89 -3.81
N TRP A 67 -1.76 4.01 -3.78
CA TRP A 67 -0.92 3.63 -4.92
C TRP A 67 -0.57 2.15 -4.89
N LEU A 68 -0.55 1.47 -6.05
CA LEU A 68 -0.34 0.03 -6.08
C LEU A 68 1.14 -0.38 -6.09
N TRP A 69 2.01 0.36 -6.77
CA TRP A 69 3.44 -0.01 -6.83
C TRP A 69 4.15 -0.02 -5.46
N PRO A 70 3.84 0.86 -4.47
CA PRO A 70 4.46 0.80 -3.14
C PRO A 70 4.14 -0.49 -2.39
N ARG A 71 3.01 -1.16 -2.71
CA ARG A 71 2.69 -2.46 -2.12
C ARG A 71 3.78 -3.49 -2.40
N GLY A 72 4.36 -3.46 -3.60
CA GLY A 72 5.47 -4.35 -3.95
C GLY A 72 6.68 -4.15 -3.02
N PHE A 73 7.03 -2.90 -2.73
CA PHE A 73 8.11 -2.58 -1.80
C PHE A 73 7.77 -2.99 -0.36
N PHE A 74 6.55 -2.69 0.08
CA PHE A 74 6.05 -3.08 1.40
C PHE A 74 6.12 -4.60 1.61
N LEU A 75 5.58 -5.40 0.67
CA LEU A 75 5.56 -6.86 0.78
C LEU A 75 6.97 -7.46 0.76
N ARG A 76 7.89 -6.91 -0.04
CA ARG A 76 9.28 -7.34 -0.05
C ARG A 76 9.99 -7.02 1.27
N ALA A 77 9.73 -5.85 1.86
CA ALA A 77 10.27 -5.49 3.17
C ALA A 77 9.71 -6.41 4.26
N LEU A 78 8.39 -6.61 4.30
CA LEU A 78 7.73 -7.53 5.24
C LEU A 78 8.32 -8.94 5.14
N LEU A 79 8.42 -9.49 3.93
CA LEU A 79 8.99 -10.81 3.71
C LEU A 79 10.42 -10.90 4.23
N HIS A 80 11.26 -9.93 3.91
CA HIS A 80 12.67 -9.93 4.30
C HIS A 80 12.82 -9.89 5.83
N PHE A 81 12.25 -8.87 6.48
CA PHE A 81 12.44 -8.67 7.92
C PHE A 81 11.73 -9.73 8.76
N ASP A 82 10.57 -10.23 8.33
CA ASP A 82 9.90 -11.29 9.08
C ASP A 82 10.68 -12.61 9.01
N LEU A 83 11.29 -12.94 7.86
CA LEU A 83 12.11 -14.15 7.73
C LEU A 83 13.38 -14.12 8.58
N LEU A 84 13.97 -12.96 8.88
CA LEU A 84 15.17 -12.86 9.74
C LEU A 84 14.95 -13.45 11.14
N ARG A 85 13.73 -13.29 11.68
CA ARG A 85 13.35 -13.81 13.00
C ARG A 85 12.80 -15.24 12.98
N ARG A 86 12.44 -15.80 11.82
CA ARG A 86 11.92 -17.18 11.71
C ARG A 86 13.06 -18.20 11.62
N LYS A 87 13.00 -19.28 12.40
CA LYS A 87 14.05 -20.31 12.47
C LYS A 87 13.59 -21.66 11.92
N THR A 88 12.30 -21.96 11.99
CA THR A 88 11.74 -23.25 11.55
C THR A 88 11.01 -23.15 10.20
N ALA A 89 10.82 -24.29 9.53
CA ALA A 89 10.04 -24.35 8.29
C ALA A 89 8.58 -23.91 8.48
N HIS A 90 7.98 -24.24 9.63
CA HIS A 90 6.62 -23.84 9.97
C HIS A 90 6.51 -22.32 10.11
N GLU A 91 7.42 -21.70 10.86
CA GLU A 91 7.47 -20.25 11.00
C GLU A 91 7.70 -19.51 9.68
N ARG A 92 8.54 -20.04 8.79
CA ARG A 92 8.74 -19.46 7.46
C ARG A 92 7.49 -19.57 6.59
N THR A 93 6.74 -20.67 6.74
CA THR A 93 5.45 -20.86 6.06
C THR A 93 4.44 -19.82 6.51
N GLU A 94 4.40 -19.50 7.80
CA GLU A 94 3.57 -18.40 8.34
C GLU A 94 3.89 -17.08 7.63
N THR A 95 5.16 -16.72 7.45
CA THR A 95 5.55 -15.51 6.71
C THR A 95 4.97 -15.49 5.28
N PHE A 96 5.07 -16.61 4.55
CA PHE A 96 4.51 -16.70 3.20
C PHE A 96 2.98 -16.56 3.18
N GLN A 97 2.29 -17.08 4.20
CA GLN A 97 0.85 -16.91 4.35
C GLN A 97 0.50 -15.44 4.62
N GLN A 98 1.26 -14.74 5.46
CA GLN A 98 1.06 -13.31 5.74
C GLN A 98 1.21 -12.47 4.46
N VAL A 99 2.24 -12.71 3.64
CA VAL A 99 2.40 -12.05 2.34
C VAL A 99 1.24 -12.40 1.39
N THR A 100 0.86 -13.68 1.33
CA THR A 100 -0.22 -14.15 0.45
C THR A 100 -1.57 -13.50 0.78
N ARG A 101 -1.87 -13.33 2.08
CA ARG A 101 -3.09 -12.67 2.56
C ARG A 101 -3.17 -11.23 2.05
N ARG A 102 -2.05 -10.51 2.08
CA ARG A 102 -1.94 -9.11 1.63
C ARG A 102 -1.88 -8.95 0.11
N LEU A 103 -1.75 -10.05 -0.64
CA LEU A 103 -1.92 -10.08 -2.09
C LEU A 103 -3.35 -10.40 -2.53
N LYS A 104 -4.26 -10.75 -1.61
CA LYS A 104 -5.62 -11.21 -1.96
C LYS A 104 -6.36 -10.20 -2.84
N GLY A 105 -6.35 -8.91 -2.48
CA GLY A 105 -7.01 -7.86 -3.27
C GLY A 105 -6.45 -7.77 -4.69
N CYS A 106 -5.12 -7.74 -4.85
CA CYS A 106 -4.48 -7.71 -6.18
C CYS A 106 -4.83 -8.95 -7.02
N LYS A 107 -4.89 -10.14 -6.41
CA LYS A 107 -5.27 -11.38 -7.10
C LYS A 107 -6.72 -11.36 -7.61
N VAL A 108 -7.62 -10.70 -6.89
CA VAL A 108 -9.00 -10.48 -7.32
C VAL A 108 -9.04 -9.46 -8.44
N ALA A 109 -8.45 -8.28 -8.23
CA ALA A 109 -8.44 -7.17 -9.18
C ALA A 109 -7.89 -7.55 -10.56
N ILE A 110 -6.79 -8.31 -10.63
CA ILE A 110 -6.21 -8.72 -11.93
C ILE A 110 -7.11 -9.70 -12.71
N LYS A 111 -7.93 -10.50 -12.02
CA LYS A 111 -8.87 -11.44 -12.65
C LYS A 111 -10.08 -10.72 -13.21
N GLU A 112 -10.60 -9.77 -12.43
CA GLU A 112 -11.82 -9.01 -12.72
C GLU A 112 -11.57 -7.87 -13.71
N SER A 113 -10.36 -7.32 -13.75
CA SER A 113 -9.97 -6.26 -14.67
C SER A 113 -10.08 -6.72 -16.14
N PRO A 114 -10.74 -5.95 -17.01
CA PRO A 114 -10.77 -6.24 -18.45
C PRO A 114 -9.38 -6.11 -19.09
N TRP A 115 -8.49 -5.34 -18.48
CA TRP A 115 -7.14 -5.05 -18.96
C TRP A 115 -6.11 -6.11 -18.56
N LYS A 116 -6.50 -7.12 -17.75
CA LYS A 116 -5.60 -8.15 -17.21
C LYS A 116 -4.39 -7.57 -16.48
N GLY A 117 -4.58 -6.40 -15.88
CA GLY A 117 -3.58 -5.66 -15.13
C GLY A 117 -4.16 -5.12 -13.82
N LEU A 118 -3.28 -4.49 -13.06
CA LEU A 118 -3.63 -3.70 -11.88
C LEU A 118 -3.57 -2.22 -12.28
N THR A 119 -4.50 -1.43 -11.76
CA THR A 119 -4.54 0.03 -11.94
C THR A 119 -3.32 0.70 -11.30
N GLU A 120 -3.05 1.95 -11.64
CA GLU A 120 -1.98 2.73 -11.00
C GLU A 120 -2.29 3.03 -9.53
N LEU A 121 -3.51 3.51 -9.27
CA LEU A 121 -4.01 3.86 -7.95
C LEU A 121 -5.49 3.51 -7.77
N THR A 122 -5.91 3.44 -6.51
CA THR A 122 -7.31 3.44 -6.11
C THR A 122 -7.60 4.66 -5.25
N ASN A 123 -8.86 5.08 -5.23
CA ASN A 123 -9.35 6.00 -4.21
C ASN A 123 -9.43 5.27 -2.84
N LYS A 124 -9.95 5.96 -1.83
CA LYS A 124 -10.04 5.45 -0.45
C LYS A 124 -10.59 4.02 -0.38
N ASP A 125 -9.94 3.17 0.40
CA ASP A 125 -10.38 1.80 0.72
C ASP A 125 -10.60 0.94 -0.55
N GLY A 126 -9.76 1.12 -1.58
CA GLY A 126 -9.86 0.40 -2.84
C GLY A 126 -10.98 0.87 -3.76
N ALA A 127 -11.61 2.02 -3.49
CA ALA A 127 -12.63 2.58 -4.36
C ALA A 127 -12.07 2.88 -5.76
N TYR A 128 -12.91 2.71 -6.78
CA TYR A 128 -12.54 2.98 -8.16
C TYR A 128 -12.11 4.45 -8.34
N CYS A 129 -11.00 4.65 -9.05
CA CYS A 129 -10.54 5.97 -9.50
C CYS A 129 -10.66 6.00 -11.02
N ALA A 130 -11.46 6.92 -11.56
CA ALA A 130 -11.72 6.99 -13.00
C ALA A 130 -10.54 7.53 -13.81
N ASP A 131 -9.62 8.23 -13.14
CA ASP A 131 -8.44 8.84 -13.74
C ASP A 131 -7.20 7.91 -13.73
N SER A 132 -7.37 6.62 -13.39
CA SER A 132 -6.30 5.65 -13.10
C SER A 132 -6.29 4.40 -13.98
#